data_AF-A0A257QKF1-F1
#
_entry.id   AF-A0A257QKF1-F1
#
_cell.length_a   1.000
_cell.length_b   1.000
_cell.length_c   1.000
_cell.angle_alpha   90.00
_cell.angle_beta   90.00
_cell.angle_gamma   90.00
#
_symmetry.space_group_name_H-M   'P 1'
#
loop_
_entity.id
_entity.type
_entity.pdbx_description
1 polymer ?
#
loop_
_entity_poly.entity_id
_entity_poly.type
_entity_poly.pdbx_seq_one_letter_code
_entity_poly.pdbx_strand_id
1 'polypeptide(L)' 'KGPEAYPIINYEYAIINASQPDATTAKAIQTFLTWALTTGNDPKYVSQVNFLPLPPAVVELSKSQIARIQ' A
#
# COMPACT_ATOMS: atom_id res chain seq x y z
N LYS A 1 6.47 -0.86 -20.29
CA LYS A 1 7.86 -1.38 -20.35
C LYS A 1 8.65 -0.42 -21.23
N GLY A 2 9.66 0.24 -20.67
CA GLY A 2 10.56 1.09 -21.45
C GLY A 2 11.73 0.24 -22.00
N PRO A 3 12.30 0.59 -23.15
CA PRO A 3 13.41 -0.15 -23.76
C PRO A 3 14.67 -0.22 -22.88
N GLU A 4 14.82 0.70 -21.92
CA GLU A 4 15.97 0.80 -21.00
C GLU A 4 15.62 0.41 -19.55
N ALA A 5 14.41 -0.07 -19.29
CA ALA A 5 13.98 -0.40 -17.93
C ALA A 5 14.64 -1.69 -17.43
N TYR A 6 15.08 -1.69 -16.17
CA TYR A 6 15.54 -2.92 -15.51
C TYR A 6 14.41 -3.96 -15.52
N PRO A 7 14.65 -5.20 -15.99
CA PRO A 7 13.58 -6.13 -16.33
C PRO A 7 12.96 -6.84 -15.13
N ILE A 8 13.61 -6.83 -13.97
CA ILE A 8 13.17 -7.52 -12.75
C ILE A 8 12.65 -6.50 -11.76
N ILE A 9 11.34 -6.50 -11.54
CA ILE A 9 10.64 -5.65 -10.58
C ILE A 9 9.46 -6.43 -10.00
N ASN A 10 9.20 -6.25 -8.70
CA ASN A 10 8.09 -6.87 -8.00
C ASN A 10 7.31 -5.84 -7.18
N TYR A 11 6.21 -6.30 -6.60
CA TYR A 11 5.54 -5.62 -5.51
C TYR A 11 5.88 -6.32 -4.20
N GLU A 12 5.86 -5.55 -3.11
CA GLU A 12 5.77 -6.10 -1.76
C GLU A 12 4.32 -6.08 -1.31
N TYR A 13 3.92 -7.10 -0.55
CA TYR A 13 2.53 -7.33 -0.19
C TYR A 13 2.32 -7.33 1.31
N ALA A 14 1.24 -6.66 1.74
CA ALA A 14 0.70 -6.81 3.07
C ALA A 14 -0.57 -7.69 3.00
N ILE A 15 -0.65 -8.71 3.86
CA ILE A 15 -1.81 -9.59 3.97
C ILE A 15 -2.48 -9.31 5.32
N ILE A 16 -3.77 -8.94 5.29
CA ILE A 16 -4.54 -8.53 6.45
C ILE A 16 -5.80 -9.38 6.56
N ASN A 17 -6.13 -9.81 7.78
CA ASN A 17 -7.42 -10.44 8.05
C ASN A 17 -8.53 -9.40 7.89
N ALA A 18 -9.54 -9.67 7.07
CA ALA A 18 -10.65 -8.74 6.90
C ALA A 18 -11.50 -8.58 8.18
N SER A 19 -11.52 -9.59 9.06
CA SER A 19 -12.18 -9.51 10.37
C SER A 19 -11.14 -9.29 11.46
N GLN A 20 -11.27 -8.18 12.16
CA GLN A 20 -10.44 -7.80 13.30
C GLN A 20 -11.16 -8.13 14.61
N PRO A 21 -10.42 -8.27 15.72
CA PRO A 21 -11.02 -8.62 17.01
C PRO A 21 -12.01 -7.57 17.52
N ASP A 22 -11.84 -6.32 17.11
CA ASP A 22 -12.71 -5.20 17.47
C ASP A 22 -12.62 -4.07 16.44
N ALA A 23 -13.62 -3.18 16.49
CA ALA A 23 -13.75 -2.06 15.56
C ALA A 23 -12.64 -1.01 15.71
N THR A 24 -12.04 -0.87 16.91
CA THR A 24 -10.92 0.05 17.14
C THR A 24 -9.68 -0.45 16.37
N THR A 25 -9.40 -1.75 16.46
CA THR A 25 -8.32 -2.41 15.73
C THR A 25 -8.56 -2.31 14.21
N ALA A 26 -9.76 -2.61 13.74
CA ALA A 26 -10.12 -2.43 12.33
C ALA A 26 -9.86 -1.01 11.84
N LYS A 27 -10.31 -0.01 12.61
CA LYS A 27 -10.14 1.40 12.23
C LYS A 27 -8.67 1.83 12.25
N ALA A 28 -7.88 1.36 13.21
CA ALA A 28 -6.45 1.64 13.28
C ALA A 28 -5.72 1.09 12.05
N ILE A 29 -6.02 -0.16 11.65
CA ILE A 29 -5.43 -0.78 10.46
C ILE A 29 -5.85 -0.04 9.19
N GLN A 30 -7.14 0.28 9.03
CA GLN A 30 -7.61 1.06 7.88
C GLN A 30 -6.87 2.40 7.76
N THR A 31 -6.71 3.09 8.89
CA THR A 31 -6.05 4.40 8.94
C THR A 31 -4.57 4.28 8.58
N PHE A 32 -3.87 3.32 9.18
CA PHE A 32 -2.46 3.06 8.90
C PHE A 32 -2.23 2.71 7.43
N LEU A 33 -2.99 1.76 6.87
CA LEU A 33 -2.83 1.35 5.48
C LEU A 33 -3.21 2.47 4.50
N THR A 34 -4.24 3.27 4.80
CA THR A 34 -4.60 4.43 3.98
C THR A 34 -3.47 5.48 3.97
N TRP A 35 -2.87 5.75 5.13
CA TRP A 35 -1.70 6.61 5.23
C TRP A 35 -0.51 6.04 4.45
N ALA A 36 -0.23 4.74 4.60
CA ALA A 36 0.88 4.07 3.93
C ALA A 36 0.77 4.13 2.41
N LEU A 37 -0.44 4.02 1.83
CA LEU A 37 -0.67 4.13 0.39
C LEU A 37 -0.59 5.57 -0.15
N THR A 38 -0.66 6.58 0.72
CA THR A 38 -0.73 7.99 0.34
C THR A 38 0.51 8.74 0.83
N THR A 39 0.43 9.43 1.95
CA THR A 39 1.53 10.21 2.52
C THR A 39 2.77 9.35 2.81
N GLY A 40 2.58 8.12 3.28
CA GLY A 40 3.68 7.19 3.57
C GLY A 40 4.38 6.63 2.34
N ASN A 41 3.75 6.72 1.16
CA ASN A 41 4.30 6.28 -0.13
C ASN A 41 4.95 7.43 -0.91
N ASP A 42 5.16 8.59 -0.27
CA ASP A 42 5.87 9.72 -0.87
C ASP A 42 7.32 9.32 -1.24
N PRO A 43 7.81 9.69 -2.44
CA PRO A 43 9.17 9.42 -2.88
C PRO A 43 10.25 9.73 -1.84
N LYS A 44 10.07 10.78 -1.01
CA LYS A 44 11.05 11.17 0.00
C LYS A 44 11.28 10.11 1.07
N TYR A 45 10.32 9.20 1.29
CA TYR A 45 10.45 8.08 2.23
C TYR A 45 10.92 6.82 1.52
N VAL A 46 10.27 6.43 0.42
CA VAL A 46 10.49 5.13 -0.21
C VAL A 46 11.78 5.07 -1.04
N SER A 47 12.23 6.18 -1.61
CA SER A 47 13.48 6.21 -2.40
C SER A 47 14.73 5.96 -1.53
N GLN A 48 14.68 6.27 -0.24
CA GLN A 48 15.79 6.04 0.69
C GLN A 48 16.12 4.55 0.85
N VAL A 49 15.15 3.69 0.55
CA VAL A 49 15.28 2.23 0.59
C VAL A 49 15.16 1.59 -0.80
N ASN A 50 15.35 2.38 -1.86
CA ASN A 50 15.29 1.95 -3.26
C ASN A 50 13.92 1.39 -3.70
N PHE A 51 12.85 1.81 -3.04
CA PHE A 51 11.49 1.54 -3.47
C PHE A 51 10.96 2.63 -4.39
N LEU A 52 10.00 2.27 -5.24
CA LEU A 52 9.24 3.18 -6.07
C LEU A 52 7.85 3.42 -5.48
N PRO A 53 7.28 4.63 -5.63
CA PRO A 53 5.89 4.87 -5.28
C PRO A 53 4.96 3.95 -6.06
N LEU A 54 3.91 3.48 -5.39
CA LEU A 54 2.84 2.72 -6.04
C LEU A 54 2.18 3.49 -7.20
N PRO A 55 1.90 2.83 -8.33
CA PRO A 55 1.09 3.40 -9.40
C PRO A 55 -0.33 3.77 -8.92
N PRO A 56 -0.95 4.86 -9.42
CA PRO A 56 -2.28 5.29 -8.98
C PRO A 56 -3.36 4.21 -9.06
N ALA A 57 -3.36 3.40 -10.12
CA ALA A 57 -4.32 2.31 -10.27
C ALA A 57 -4.21 1.25 -9.17
N VAL A 58 -2.99 0.96 -8.69
CA VAL A 58 -2.75 0.03 -7.58
C VAL A 58 -3.25 0.63 -6.28
N VAL A 59 -3.04 1.93 -6.05
CA VAL A 59 -3.54 2.65 -4.87
C VAL A 59 -5.07 2.56 -4.77
N GLU A 60 -5.80 2.75 -5.87
CA GLU A 60 -7.27 2.66 -5.87
C GLU A 60 -7.79 1.24 -5.61
N LEU A 61 -7.13 0.23 -6.16
CA LEU A 61 -7.44 -1.18 -5.86
C LEU A 61 -7.19 -1.48 -4.38
N SER A 62 -6.07 -1.02 -3.82
CA SER A 62 -5.73 -1.23 -2.41
C SER A 62 -6.68 -0.50 -1.45
N LYS A 63 -7.11 0.73 -1.77
CA LYS A 63 -8.16 1.44 -1.01
C LYS A 63 -9.46 0.63 -0.94
N SER A 64 -9.86 0.02 -2.06
CA SER A 64 -11.05 -0.84 -2.11
C SER A 64 -10.92 -2.09 -1.23
N GLN A 65 -9.71 -2.65 -1.10
CA GLN A 65 -9.46 -3.76 -0.18
C GLN A 65 -9.48 -3.32 1.29
N ILE A 66 -8.87 -2.17 1.60
CA ILE A 66 -8.84 -1.60 2.95
C ILE A 66 -10.25 -1.35 3.48
N ALA A 67 -11.16 -0.85 2.63
CA ALA A 67 -12.54 -0.59 2.99
C ALA A 67 -13.33 -1.85 3.44
N ARG A 68 -12.81 -3.06 3.18
CA ARG A 68 -13.44 -4.32 3.57
C ARG A 68 -13.02 -4.82 4.96
N ILE A 69 -12.06 -4.16 5.61
CA ILE A 69 -11.59 -4.51 6.95
C ILE A 69 -12.66 -4.07 7.96
N GLN A 70 -13.13 -4.97 8.81
CA GLN A 70 -14.18 -4.75 9.81
C GLN A 70 -13.79 -5.32 11.18
#